data_AF-A0A090RGH1-F1
#
_entry.id   AF-A0A090RGH1-F1
#
_cell.length_a   1.000
_cell.length_b   1.000
_cell.length_c   1.000
_cell.angle_alpha   90.00
_cell.angle_beta   90.00
_cell.angle_gamma   90.00
#
_symmetry.space_group_name_H-M   'P 1'
#
loop_
_entity.id
_entity.type
_entity.pdbx_description
1 polymer ?
#
loop_
_entity_poly.entity_id
_entity_poly.type
_entity_poly.pdbx_seq_one_letter_code
_entity_poly.pdbx_strand_id
1 'polypeptide(L)'
;MKTVAEKLLTATIMAQINKQGALNTLEALYSKARYARFMRVKWEGQYYDGIQFDDGSSISVYPASFNKLTLVAASAQSTRQA
;
A
#
# COMPACT_ATOMS: atom_id res chain seq x y z
N MET A 1 13.31 11.32 6.89
CA MET A 1 13.12 11.53 5.44
C MET A 1 11.89 10.70 5.05
N LYS A 2 10.92 11.23 4.30
CA LYS A 2 9.76 10.42 3.87
C LYS A 2 10.16 9.43 2.77
N THR A 3 9.75 8.18 2.91
CA THR A 3 9.89 7.11 1.91
C THR A 3 9.03 7.37 0.66
N VAL A 4 9.28 6.64 -0.42
CA VAL A 4 8.45 6.68 -1.64
C VAL A 4 6.99 6.35 -1.31
N ALA A 5 6.74 5.30 -0.51
CA ALA A 5 5.40 4.92 -0.07
C ALA A 5 4.67 6.06 0.67
N GLU A 6 5.33 6.71 1.63
CA GLU A 6 4.75 7.83 2.41
C GLU A 6 4.52 9.08 1.57
N LYS A 7 5.35 9.33 0.55
CA LYS A 7 5.16 10.44 -0.38
C LYS A 7 3.98 10.21 -1.31
N LEU A 8 3.70 8.96 -1.67
CA LEU A 8 2.60 8.61 -2.56
C LEU A 8 1.25 8.60 -1.85
N LEU A 9 1.19 8.17 -0.59
CA LEU A 9 -0.02 8.19 0.24
C LEU A 9 -0.41 9.61 0.68
N THR A 10 -0.85 10.40 -0.29
CA THR A 10 -1.33 11.77 -0.12
C THR A 10 -2.85 11.82 0.05
N ALA A 11 -3.38 13.01 0.39
CA ALA A 11 -4.82 13.27 0.40
C ALA A 11 -5.51 12.92 -0.94
N THR A 12 -4.81 13.06 -2.07
CA THR A 12 -5.30 12.69 -3.39
C THR A 12 -5.50 11.18 -3.54
N ILE A 13 -4.57 10.36 -3.03
CA ILE A 13 -4.73 8.89 -3.02
C ILE A 13 -5.87 8.49 -2.08
N MET A 14 -6.02 9.15 -0.92
CA MET A 14 -7.15 8.89 -0.03
C MET A 14 -8.50 9.21 -0.69
N ALA A 15 -8.58 10.29 -1.47
CA ALA A 15 -9.76 10.61 -2.26
C ALA A 15 -10.05 9.56 -3.35
N GLN A 16 -9.00 9.03 -3.99
CA GLN A 16 -9.14 7.92 -4.94
C GLN A 16 -9.65 6.66 -4.26
N ILE A 17 -9.09 6.26 -3.11
CA ILE A 17 -9.56 5.10 -2.33
C ILE A 17 -11.06 5.22 -2.03
N ASN A 18 -11.53 6.39 -1.63
CA ASN A 18 -12.96 6.62 -1.36
C ASN A 18 -13.84 6.56 -2.62
N LYS A 19 -13.31 6.94 -3.80
CA LYS A 19 -14.06 6.98 -5.05
C LYS A 19 -14.12 5.63 -5.77
N GLN A 20 -13.00 4.91 -5.82
CA GLN A 20 -12.84 3.73 -6.67
C GLN A 20 -12.42 2.47 -5.89
N GLY A 21 -12.19 2.57 -4.58
CA GLY A 21 -11.74 1.46 -3.73
C GLY A 21 -10.22 1.32 -3.64
N ALA A 22 -9.75 0.66 -2.57
CA ALA A 22 -8.33 0.50 -2.29
C ALA A 22 -7.60 -0.38 -3.33
N LEU A 23 -8.21 -1.49 -3.76
CA LEU A 23 -7.60 -2.40 -4.74
C LEU A 23 -7.38 -1.72 -6.10
N ASN A 24 -8.41 -1.09 -6.65
CA ASN A 24 -8.30 -0.34 -7.91
C ASN A 24 -7.29 0.80 -7.81
N THR A 25 -7.17 1.43 -6.63
CA THR A 25 -6.17 2.47 -6.40
C THR A 25 -4.74 1.90 -6.32
N LEU A 26 -4.57 0.73 -5.70
CA LEU A 26 -3.28 0.02 -5.68
C LEU A 26 -2.84 -0.37 -7.10
N GLU A 27 -3.76 -0.89 -7.91
CA GLU A 27 -3.49 -1.25 -9.31
C GLU A 27 -3.09 -0.02 -10.13
N ALA A 28 -3.81 1.10 -9.98
CA ALA A 28 -3.50 2.35 -10.67
C ALA A 28 -2.15 2.96 -10.23
N LEU A 29 -1.73 2.73 -8.98
CA LEU A 29 -0.40 3.10 -8.50
C LEU A 29 0.66 2.20 -9.15
N TYR A 30 0.44 0.89 -9.15
CA TYR A 30 1.35 -0.09 -9.76
C TYR A 30 1.56 0.19 -11.25
N SER A 31 0.49 0.45 -12.00
CA SER A 31 0.56 0.71 -13.45
C SER A 31 1.38 1.95 -13.81
N LYS A 32 1.56 2.88 -12.87
CA LYS A 32 2.34 4.12 -13.06
C LYS A 32 3.74 4.02 -12.46
N ALA A 33 3.96 3.12 -11.51
CA ALA A 33 5.22 2.96 -10.81
C ALA A 33 6.15 2.01 -11.58
N ARG A 34 6.99 2.57 -12.47
CA ARG A 34 7.92 1.81 -13.34
C ARG A 34 8.90 0.88 -12.61
N TYR A 35 9.12 1.09 -11.32
CA TYR A 35 10.07 0.32 -10.52
C TYR A 35 9.43 -0.32 -9.28
N ALA A 36 8.10 -0.37 -9.22
CA ALA A 36 7.42 -1.10 -8.16
C ALA A 36 7.34 -2.59 -8.49
N ARG A 37 7.39 -3.44 -7.46
CA ARG A 37 7.15 -4.88 -7.57
C ARG A 37 5.89 -5.24 -6.81
N PHE A 38 5.02 -6.04 -7.41
CA PHE A 38 3.90 -6.63 -6.69
C PHE A 38 4.40 -7.62 -5.64
N MET A 39 3.80 -7.59 -4.44
CA MET A 39 4.13 -8.48 -3.34
C MET A 39 2.90 -8.82 -2.49
N ARG A 40 2.99 -9.92 -1.74
CA ARG A 40 2.04 -10.25 -0.66
C ARG A 40 2.65 -9.83 0.67
N VAL A 41 1.97 -8.96 1.40
CA VAL A 41 2.41 -8.48 2.72
C VAL A 41 1.71 -9.31 3.79
N LYS A 42 2.50 -9.97 4.65
CA LYS A 42 1.98 -10.73 5.79
C LYS A 42 1.69 -9.78 6.95
N TRP A 43 0.46 -9.80 7.45
CA TRP A 43 0.05 -8.98 8.59
C TRP A 43 -1.02 -9.72 9.40
N GLU A 44 -0.83 -9.80 10.73
CA GLU A 44 -1.69 -10.55 11.67
C GLU A 44 -2.05 -11.98 11.20
N GLY A 45 -1.07 -12.68 10.61
CA GLY A 45 -1.26 -14.04 10.10
C GLY A 45 -2.01 -14.16 8.76
N GLN A 46 -2.46 -13.04 8.19
CA GLN A 46 -3.09 -12.97 6.87
C GLN A 46 -2.15 -12.35 5.83
N TYR A 47 -2.43 -12.59 4.55
CA TYR A 47 -1.67 -11.99 3.45
C TYR A 47 -2.54 -11.00 2.68
N TYR A 48 -2.00 -9.82 2.41
CA TYR A 48 -2.67 -8.76 1.67
C TYR A 48 -1.85 -8.35 0.45
N ASP A 49 -2.54 -7.83 -0.57
CA ASP A 49 -1.88 -7.33 -1.78
C ASP A 49 -1.15 -6.01 -1.50
N GLY A 50 0.05 -5.87 -2.05
CA GLY A 50 0.83 -4.67 -1.93
C GLY A 50 1.86 -4.51 -3.05
N ILE A 51 2.51 -3.37 -3.03
CA ILE A 51 3.61 -3.03 -3.93
C ILE A 51 4.81 -2.56 -3.12
N GLN A 52 6.00 -3.03 -3.48
CA GLN A 52 7.28 -2.58 -2.93
C GLN A 52 7.98 -1.67 -3.91
N PHE A 53 8.61 -0.60 -3.42
CA PHE A 53 9.41 0.34 -4.19
C PHE A 53 10.91 0.08 -4.01
N ASP A 54 11.75 0.66 -4.87
CA ASP A 54 13.20 0.48 -4.84
C ASP A 54 13.88 0.91 -3.54
N ASP A 55 13.27 1.83 -2.78
CA ASP A 55 13.76 2.26 -1.46
C ASP A 55 13.39 1.25 -0.34
N GLY A 56 12.81 0.10 -0.71
CA GLY A 56 12.36 -0.96 0.18
C GLY A 56 11.04 -0.66 0.90
N SER A 57 10.47 0.54 0.77
CA SER A 57 9.15 0.86 1.31
C SER A 57 8.04 0.17 0.51
N SER A 58 6.87 0.00 1.12
CA SER A 58 5.74 -0.66 0.48
C SER A 58 4.41 0.04 0.77
N ILE A 59 3.46 -0.07 -0.17
CA ILE A 59 2.05 0.23 0.04
C ILE A 59 1.26 -1.07 -0.03
N SER A 60 0.43 -1.34 0.97
CA SER A 60 -0.41 -2.55 1.00
C SER A 60 -1.86 -2.24 1.32
N VAL A 61 -2.74 -3.08 0.80
CA VAL A 61 -4.17 -3.08 1.13
C VAL A 61 -4.36 -3.56 2.57
N TYR A 62 -5.26 -2.89 3.28
CA TYR A 62 -5.49 -3.14 4.70
C TYR A 62 -6.99 -3.08 5.03
N PRO A 63 -7.52 -4.02 5.84
CA PRO A 63 -8.90 -3.96 6.32
C PRO A 63 -9.01 -2.98 7.50
N ALA A 64 -9.53 -1.78 7.26
CA ALA A 64 -9.61 -0.72 8.27
C ALA A 64 -10.82 -0.86 9.21
N SER A 65 -11.98 -1.19 8.64
CA SER A 65 -13.26 -1.39 9.36
C SER A 65 -14.12 -2.40 8.60
N PHE A 66 -15.25 -2.83 9.18
CA PHE A 66 -16.17 -3.75 8.51
C PHE A 66 -16.48 -3.27 7.07
N ASN A 67 -16.24 -4.15 6.09
CA ASN A 67 -16.39 -3.90 4.65
C ASN A 67 -15.61 -2.69 4.08
N LYS A 68 -14.52 -2.26 4.71
CA LYS A 68 -13.70 -1.15 4.20
C LYS A 68 -12.22 -1.52 4.10
N LEU A 69 -11.70 -1.40 2.88
CA LEU A 69 -10.28 -1.51 2.58
C LEU A 69 -9.66 -0.12 2.47
N THR A 70 -8.41 0.02 2.92
CA THR A 70 -7.56 1.21 2.74
C THR A 70 -6.18 0.80 2.24
N LEU A 71 -5.32 1.77 1.97
CA LEU A 71 -3.92 1.57 1.67
C LEU A 71 -3.06 2.11 2.83
N VAL A 72 -2.01 1.38 3.20
CA VAL A 72 -1.09 1.72 4.28
C VAL A 72 0.34 1.70 3.75
N ALA A 73 1.15 2.70 4.11
CA ALA A 73 2.57 2.72 3.84
C ALA A 73 3.33 2.01 4.97
N ALA A 74 4.32 1.20 4.61
CA ALA A 74 5.32 0.67 5.52
C ALA A 74 6.72 1.02 5.01
N SER A 75 7.61 1.42 5.91
CA SER A 75 9.04 1.53 5.59
C SER A 75 9.66 0.14 5.53
N ALA A 76 10.84 0.02 4.89
CA ALA A 76 11.57 -1.25 4.73
C ALA A 76 11.79 -2.03 6.04
N GLN A 77 11.71 -1.34 7.20
CA GLN A 77 11.92 -1.90 8.53
C GLN A 77 10.63 -2.32 9.25
N SER A 78 9.46 -1.97 8.71
CA SER A 78 8.16 -2.24 9.33
C SER A 78 7.48 -3.47 8.73
N THR A 79 8.23 -4.55 8.48
CA THR A 79 7.63 -5.88 8.62
C THR A 79 7.62 -6.15 10.12
N ARG A 80 6.54 -5.78 10.82
CA ARG A 80 6.26 -6.38 12.13
C ARG A 80 6.03 -7.87 11.88
N GLN A 81 7.13 -8.61 11.86
CA GLN A 81 7.15 -10.05 12.03
C GLN A 81 6.67 -10.28 13.46
N ALA A 82 5.41 -10.70 13.58
CA ALA A 82 5.03 -11.62 14.63
C ALA A 82 5.27 -13.04 14.09
#